data_AF-A0A1T1GR16-F1
#
_entry.id   AF-A0A1T1GR16-F1
#
_cell.length_a   1.000
_cell.length_b   1.000
_cell.length_c   1.000
_cell.angle_alpha   90.00
_cell.angle_beta   90.00
_cell.angle_gamma   90.00
#
_symmetry.space_group_name_H-M   'P 1'
#
loop_
_entity.id
_entity.type
_entity.pdbx_description
1 polymer ?
#
loop_
_entity_poly.entity_id
_entity_poly.type
_entity_poly.pdbx_seq_one_letter_code
_entity_poly.pdbx_strand_id
1 'polypeptide(L)'
;MKRYGKLKKMTQLDPKDSTFKIFNQLCFDLFHHYGAHCTSFEPSTLIHAKPMQQLPEQASFDIFSLDFGHWCAKLSYAGMYLKIDAGWEFQLEFKDQHGQIFQKSL
;
A
#
# COMPACT_ATOMS: atom_id res chain seq x y z
N MET A 1 38.83 16.91 0.60
CA MET A 1 37.96 16.05 1.44
C MET A 1 36.83 16.88 2.02
N LYS A 2 35.59 16.71 1.56
CA LYS A 2 34.40 17.36 2.17
C LYS A 2 33.60 16.27 2.88
N ARG A 3 33.44 16.41 4.20
CA ARG A 3 32.67 15.50 5.06
C ARG A 3 31.18 15.72 4.79
N TYR A 4 30.50 14.72 4.25
CA TYR A 4 29.04 14.70 4.19
C TYR A 4 28.49 14.50 5.61
N GLY A 5 27.63 15.42 6.03
CA GLY A 5 27.02 15.42 7.35
C GLY A 5 26.20 14.16 7.60
N LYS A 6 26.21 13.73 8.88
CA LYS A 6 25.40 12.66 9.46
C LYS A 6 24.03 12.56 8.79
N LEU A 7 23.77 11.42 8.14
CA LEU A 7 22.42 10.90 7.96
C LEU A 7 21.73 10.93 9.34
N LYS A 8 20.73 11.80 9.49
CA LYS A 8 19.79 11.73 10.61
C LYS A 8 19.25 10.30 10.60
N LYS A 9 19.46 9.58 11.70
CA LYS A 9 18.81 8.30 12.00
C LYS A 9 17.35 8.43 11.56
N MET A 10 16.91 7.55 10.65
CA MET A 10 15.49 7.26 10.47
C MET A 10 14.94 7.00 11.87
N THR A 11 14.17 7.96 12.37
CA THR A 11 13.40 7.81 13.59
C THR A 11 12.62 6.52 13.46
N GLN A 12 12.91 5.54 14.32
CA GLN A 12 12.00 4.43 14.57
C GLN A 12 10.68 5.09 14.99
N LEU A 13 9.73 5.06 14.07
CA LEU A 13 8.39 5.57 14.31
C LEU A 13 7.74 4.62 15.33
N ASP A 14 7.10 5.20 16.35
CA ASP A 14 6.57 4.45 17.49
C ASP A 14 5.31 3.66 17.06
N PRO A 15 5.31 2.32 17.10
CA PRO A 15 4.13 1.51 16.75
C PRO A 15 2.93 1.70 17.67
N LYS A 16 3.05 2.53 18.73
CA LYS A 16 1.92 3.01 19.54
C LYS A 16 1.09 4.09 18.86
N ASP A 17 1.56 4.68 17.77
CA ASP A 17 0.86 5.71 17.04
C ASP A 17 -0.42 5.12 16.40
N SER A 18 -1.57 5.68 16.76
CA SER A 18 -2.89 5.29 16.26
C SER A 18 -2.95 5.27 14.73
N THR A 19 -2.15 6.13 14.10
CA THR A 19 -2.06 6.28 12.65
C THR A 19 -1.54 5.01 11.97
N PHE A 20 -0.56 4.34 12.59
CA PHE A 20 -0.02 3.06 12.06
C PHE A 20 -1.06 1.96 12.08
N LYS A 21 -1.77 1.82 13.20
CA LYS A 21 -2.81 0.81 13.36
C LYS A 21 -3.95 1.02 12.36
N ILE A 22 -4.38 2.27 12.18
CA ILE A 22 -5.40 2.63 11.20
C ILE A 22 -4.93 2.27 9.79
N PHE A 23 -3.72 2.68 9.39
CA PHE A 23 -3.18 2.38 8.07
C PHE A 23 -3.04 0.87 7.82
N ASN A 24 -2.51 0.13 8.80
CA ASN A 24 -2.34 -1.31 8.72
C ASN A 24 -3.69 -2.02 8.55
N GLN A 25 -4.70 -1.60 9.31
CA GLN A 25 -6.06 -2.13 9.17
C GLN A 25 -6.65 -1.82 7.79
N LEU A 26 -6.52 -0.59 7.30
CA LEU A 26 -7.00 -0.20 5.96
C LEU A 26 -6.34 -1.04 4.86
N CYS A 27 -5.03 -1.24 4.91
CA CYS A 27 -4.32 -2.10 3.98
C CYS A 27 -4.81 -3.56 4.04
N PHE A 28 -5.02 -4.07 5.25
CA PHE A 28 -5.48 -5.44 5.45
C PHE A 28 -6.92 -5.65 4.94
N ASP A 29 -7.81 -4.70 5.20
CA ASP A 29 -9.20 -4.73 4.72
C ASP A 29 -9.24 -4.69 3.19
N LEU A 30 -8.43 -3.81 2.56
CA LEU A 30 -8.30 -3.74 1.10
C LEU A 30 -7.72 -5.03 0.52
N PHE A 31 -6.66 -5.57 1.13
CA PHE A 31 -6.04 -6.84 0.71
C PHE A 31 -7.06 -7.99 0.69
N HIS A 32 -7.86 -8.12 1.75
CA HIS A 32 -8.90 -9.15 1.83
C HIS A 32 -10.08 -8.89 0.90
N HIS A 33 -10.55 -7.65 0.81
CA HIS A 33 -11.66 -7.29 -0.07
C HIS A 33 -11.33 -7.57 -1.54
N TYR A 34 -10.18 -7.09 -2.03
CA TYR A 34 -9.71 -7.37 -3.38
C TYR A 34 -9.47 -8.86 -3.59
N GLY A 35 -8.88 -9.52 -2.58
CA GLY A 35 -8.66 -10.96 -2.56
C GLY A 35 -9.93 -11.81 -2.71
N ALA A 36 -11.11 -11.28 -2.39
CA ALA A 36 -12.37 -12.03 -2.39
C ALA A 36 -13.37 -11.56 -3.46
N HIS A 37 -13.32 -10.30 -3.87
CA HIS A 37 -14.43 -9.67 -4.60
C HIS A 37 -14.01 -8.88 -5.84
N CYS A 38 -12.73 -8.58 -6.04
CA CYS A 38 -12.31 -7.77 -7.17
C CYS A 38 -11.74 -8.63 -8.30
N THR A 39 -12.57 -8.92 -9.30
CA THR A 39 -12.19 -9.55 -10.58
C THR A 39 -12.08 -8.54 -11.73
N SER A 40 -12.21 -7.25 -11.42
CA SER A 40 -12.26 -6.15 -12.40
C SER A 40 -10.89 -5.49 -12.56
N PHE A 41 -10.44 -5.33 -13.81
CA PHE A 41 -9.25 -4.56 -14.20
C PHE A 41 -9.45 -3.04 -14.12
N GLU A 42 -10.49 -2.53 -13.46
CA GLU A 42 -10.71 -1.09 -13.35
C GLU A 42 -10.17 -0.49 -12.04
N PRO A 43 -9.22 0.46 -12.11
CA PRO A 43 -8.63 1.10 -10.93
C PRO A 43 -9.57 2.08 -10.21
N SER A 44 -10.66 2.51 -10.85
CA SER A 44 -11.63 3.47 -10.33
C SER A 44 -12.24 3.02 -8.99
N THR A 45 -12.48 1.72 -8.86
CA THR A 45 -12.99 1.08 -7.64
C THR A 45 -12.07 1.29 -6.44
N LEU A 46 -10.75 1.32 -6.66
CA LEU A 46 -9.75 1.54 -5.63
C LEU A 46 -9.74 3.00 -5.20
N ILE A 47 -9.67 3.93 -6.16
CA ILE A 47 -9.55 5.38 -5.92
C ILE A 47 -10.76 5.92 -5.13
N HIS A 48 -11.95 5.35 -5.36
CA HIS A 48 -13.18 5.77 -4.71
C HIS A 48 -13.54 4.94 -3.47
N ALA A 49 -12.72 3.97 -3.08
CA ALA A 49 -12.98 3.15 -1.91
C ALA A 49 -12.96 4.05 -0.65
N LYS A 50 -13.99 3.93 0.20
CA LYS A 50 -14.05 4.64 1.51
C LYS A 50 -12.74 4.58 2.31
N PRO A 51 -12.01 3.44 2.36
CA PRO A 51 -10.69 3.36 2.99
C PRO A 51 -9.68 4.41 2.50
N MET A 52 -9.70 4.79 1.22
CA MET A 52 -8.77 5.76 0.64
C MET A 52 -8.97 7.19 1.16
N GLN A 53 -10.18 7.52 1.62
CA GLN A 53 -10.49 8.84 2.18
C GLN A 53 -9.98 9.01 3.62
N GLN A 54 -9.54 7.91 4.25
CA GLN A 54 -9.08 7.87 5.65
C GLN A 54 -7.56 7.72 5.75
N LEU A 55 -6.85 7.91 4.64
CA LEU A 55 -5.40 7.78 4.62
C LEU A 55 -4.76 8.88 5.48
N PRO A 56 -3.72 8.54 6.26
CA PRO A 56 -2.89 9.53 6.93
C PRO A 56 -2.29 10.53 5.93
N GLU A 57 -2.13 11.79 6.31
CA GLU A 57 -1.52 12.81 5.42
C GLU A 57 -0.14 12.42 4.89
N GLN A 58 0.65 11.65 5.65
CA GLN A 58 1.98 11.21 5.20
C GLN A 58 1.96 9.88 4.44
N ALA A 59 0.77 9.29 4.20
CA ALA A 59 0.65 8.13 3.34
C ALA A 59 0.77 8.55 1.87
N SER A 60 1.48 7.74 1.11
CA SER A 60 1.61 7.88 -0.34
C SER A 60 0.69 6.89 -1.03
N PHE A 61 -0.02 7.37 -2.04
CA PHE A 61 -0.81 6.53 -2.93
C PHE A 61 -0.44 6.86 -4.36
N ASP A 62 0.11 5.87 -5.05
CA ASP A 62 0.47 5.98 -6.44
C ASP A 62 -0.32 4.94 -7.25
N ILE A 63 -0.78 5.36 -8.42
CA ILE A 63 -1.43 4.48 -9.38
C ILE A 63 -0.86 4.72 -10.77
N PHE A 64 -0.53 3.62 -11.43
CA PHE A 64 0.09 3.62 -12.75
C PHE A 64 -0.74 2.75 -13.65
N SER A 65 -1.23 3.32 -14.75
CA SER A 65 -1.73 2.53 -15.86
C SER A 65 -0.55 2.05 -16.68
N LEU A 66 -0.54 0.76 -16.97
CA LEU A 66 0.29 0.15 -18.00
C LEU A 66 -0.56 0.03 -19.28
N ASP A 67 0.08 -0.33 -20.39
CA ASP A 67 -0.62 -0.57 -21.64
C ASP A 67 -1.60 -1.76 -21.52
N PHE A 68 -2.63 -1.78 -22.38
CA PHE A 68 -3.60 -2.89 -22.50
C PHE A 68 -4.49 -3.17 -21.28
N GLY A 69 -4.83 -2.15 -20.49
CA GLY A 69 -5.73 -2.31 -19.34
C GLY A 69 -5.05 -2.88 -18.09
N HIS A 70 -3.73 -3.07 -18.14
CA HIS A 70 -2.94 -3.39 -16.97
C HIS A 70 -2.78 -2.14 -16.09
N TRP A 71 -2.77 -2.32 -14.78
CA TRP A 71 -2.44 -1.23 -13.87
C TRP A 71 -1.80 -1.75 -12.58
N CYS A 72 -1.03 -0.89 -11.94
CA CYS A 72 -0.44 -1.15 -10.64
C CYS A 72 -0.81 0.00 -9.70
N ALA A 73 -1.24 -0.33 -8.48
CA ALA A 73 -1.40 0.64 -7.42
C ALA A 73 -0.50 0.28 -6.24
N LYS A 74 0.02 1.31 -5.58
CA LYS A 74 0.81 1.15 -4.36
C LYS A 74 0.38 2.19 -3.33
N LEU A 75 -0.07 1.69 -2.19
CA LEU A 75 -0.33 2.47 -1.00
C LEU A 75 0.80 2.23 0.00
N SER A 76 1.48 3.26 0.49
CA SER A 76 2.58 3.07 1.45
C SER A 76 2.66 4.16 2.52
N TYR A 77 2.97 3.73 3.74
CA TYR A 77 3.13 4.61 4.90
C TYR A 77 4.15 3.99 5.85
N ALA A 78 5.18 4.76 6.20
CA ALA A 78 6.13 4.42 7.24
C ALA A 78 6.73 2.99 7.19
N GLY A 79 7.03 2.50 5.99
CA GLY A 79 7.66 1.20 5.77
C GLY A 79 6.67 0.02 5.59
N MET A 80 5.38 0.25 5.78
CA MET A 80 4.27 -0.62 5.39
C MET A 80 3.81 -0.30 3.98
N TYR A 81 3.27 -1.28 3.27
CA TYR A 81 2.62 -1.02 1.99
C TYR A 81 1.59 -2.09 1.62
N LEU A 82 0.65 -1.70 0.77
CA LEU A 82 -0.17 -2.58 -0.06
C LEU A 82 0.16 -2.29 -1.52
N LYS A 83 0.50 -3.33 -2.29
CA LYS A 83 0.68 -3.29 -3.73
C LYS A 83 -0.40 -4.16 -4.38
N ILE A 84 -1.02 -3.63 -5.42
CA ILE A 84 -1.95 -4.33 -6.29
C ILE A 84 -1.38 -4.26 -7.70
N ASP A 85 -1.18 -5.42 -8.31
CA ASP A 85 -0.75 -5.57 -9.70
C ASP A 85 -1.89 -6.27 -10.45
N ALA A 86 -2.51 -5.57 -11.38
CA ALA A 86 -3.67 -6.02 -12.12
C ALA A 86 -3.29 -6.11 -13.60
N GLY A 87 -3.05 -7.32 -14.11
CA GLY A 87 -2.62 -7.54 -15.49
C GLY A 87 -3.25 -8.78 -16.11
N TRP A 88 -2.46 -9.75 -16.54
CA TRP A 88 -3.01 -11.07 -16.93
C TRP A 88 -3.56 -11.85 -15.73
N GLU A 89 -3.02 -11.56 -14.55
CA GLU A 89 -3.45 -12.08 -13.26
C GLU A 89 -3.53 -10.90 -12.27
N PHE A 90 -4.28 -11.11 -11.18
CA PHE A 90 -4.29 -10.18 -10.06
C PHE A 90 -3.30 -10.64 -9.00
N GLN A 91 -2.30 -9.82 -8.71
CA GLN A 91 -1.33 -10.07 -7.64
C GLN A 91 -1.46 -9.00 -6.56
N LEU A 92 -1.64 -9.47 -5.34
CA LEU A 92 -1.72 -8.65 -4.15
C LEU A 92 -0.49 -8.91 -3.28
N GLU A 93 0.14 -7.85 -2.81
CA GLU A 93 1.26 -7.93 -1.87
C GLU A 93 1.04 -6.92 -0.76
N PHE A 94 1.04 -7.39 0.48
CA PHE A 94 0.91 -6.55 1.66
C PHE A 94 2.11 -6.77 2.58
N LYS A 95 2.74 -5.67 2.99
CA LYS A 95 3.77 -5.66 4.03
C LYS A 95 3.27 -4.92 5.25
N ASP A 96 3.24 -5.64 6.38
CA ASP A 96 2.79 -5.09 7.64
C ASP A 96 3.85 -4.27 8.38
N GLN A 97 3.47 -3.72 9.53
CA GLN A 97 4.33 -2.93 10.42
C GLN A 97 5.52 -3.71 11.01
N HIS A 98 5.46 -5.04 11.04
CA HIS A 98 6.53 -5.92 11.52
C HIS A 98 7.50 -6.32 10.39
N GLY A 99 7.18 -5.94 9.15
CA GLY A 99 7.91 -6.29 7.96
C GLY A 99 7.57 -7.68 7.41
N GLN A 100 6.53 -8.32 7.92
CA GLN A 100 6.00 -9.56 7.35
C GLN A 100 5.30 -9.25 6.02
N ILE A 101 5.55 -10.10 5.02
CA ILE A 101 4.99 -9.98 3.68
C ILE A 101 3.93 -11.08 3.47
N PHE A 102 2.78 -10.67 2.96
CA PHE A 102 1.65 -11.52 2.59
C PHE A 102 1.39 -11.33 1.10
N GLN A 103 1.28 -12.43 0.36
CA GLN A 103 1.06 -12.41 -1.08
C GLN A 103 -0.14 -13.28 -1.45
N LYS A 104 -0.89 -12.86 -2.47
CA LYS A 104 -2.00 -13.64 -3.04
C LYS A 104 -2.08 -13.41 -4.56
N SER A 105 -2.19 -14.48 -5.32
CA SER A 105 -2.58 -14.46 -6.74
C SER A 105 -4.06 -14.86 -6.86
N LEU A 106 -4.81 -14.18 -7.71
CA LEU A 106 -6.24 -14.39 -7.96
C LEU A 106 -6.51 -14.80 -9.40
#